data_AF-A0A1F6NZE3-F1
#
_entry.id   AF-A0A1F6NZE3-F1
#
_cell.length_a   1.000
_cell.length_b   1.000
_cell.length_c   1.000
_cell.angle_alpha   90.00
_cell.angle_beta   90.00
_cell.angle_gamma   90.00
#
_symmetry.space_group_name_H-M   'P 1'
#
loop_
_entity.id
_entity.type
_entity.pdbx_description
1 polymer ?
#
loop_
_entity_poly.entity_id
_entity_poly.type
_entity_poly.pdbx_seq_one_letter_code
_entity_poly.pdbx_strand_id
1 'polypeptide(L)'
;MLSDKLKKIPVRRYFALVISVVFLLAVLIAGFLYMNGPDRWKVISAIPGPIRKAGKMVLREINNAPYILYRFGSSELPQYSLKIKPVDLNFLNNNLPEIGEEMTDDYQVYVPAKFFFNDEEYDVDVRYRGATSAHWAYPKKSLRIRFKGDHLLNGMKTINLILPEDRGMIAEELNSYRARKLGLIVPDSQFVTISINGDTPAVYWEVEQTTKEFLEKNELSGDTNMYSEIYLYKDIFTDINYWKKYSVNPSRSENDFTELAVLLDILNNPNDEEFDKTIFNILDEDSFYNWTIWYLLAGSSAQGSQHNVRLYFDPSIGKFKFVAWDLSISEWYYYPDKYGAVDPRLIEESDSPLAIRILRHSEFMAERNERLWQYVQNENNLADELKYNDDTYQKIKKAFYQDTIKEYTNKYFDESVKSIRQIVENNFTGLRDLFVNDEVSCEFSFAGDESVSVNLFTASLAPLKVGKVELLDKNKNVAQTVYPEMSVISPVVANETLSTDYFIASGGIYIQYFDIFALAENSAKFDVSVGDGVKVYVENLYTGGESGTDCVLNNEL
;
A
#
# COMPACT_ATOMS: atom_id res chain seq x y z
N MET A 1 4.30 -16.31 77.08
CA MET A 1 3.02 -15.88 76.45
C MET A 1 3.12 -15.73 74.92
N LEU A 2 4.00 -16.47 74.22
CA LEU A 2 4.12 -16.40 72.74
C LEU A 2 4.10 -17.78 72.04
N SER A 3 3.80 -18.86 72.76
CA SER A 3 3.86 -20.24 72.22
C SER A 3 2.51 -20.77 71.72
N ASP A 4 1.39 -20.29 72.25
CA ASP A 4 0.07 -20.91 72.00
C ASP A 4 -0.76 -20.28 70.87
N LYS A 5 -0.30 -19.18 70.24
CA LYS A 5 -1.02 -18.56 69.11
C LYS A 5 -0.66 -19.13 67.73
N LEU A 6 0.35 -20.00 67.61
CA LEU A 6 0.79 -20.58 66.33
C LEU A 6 0.12 -21.92 65.96
N LYS A 7 -0.69 -22.52 66.85
CA LYS A 7 -1.24 -23.88 66.65
C LYS A 7 -2.58 -23.99 65.93
N LYS A 8 -3.06 -22.94 65.25
CA LYS A 8 -4.27 -23.04 64.40
C LYS A 8 -4.17 -22.21 63.11
N ILE A 9 -3.04 -22.27 62.41
CA ILE A 9 -3.09 -22.05 60.96
C ILE A 9 -3.51 -23.39 60.36
N PRO A 10 -4.74 -23.54 59.82
CA PRO A 10 -5.18 -24.81 59.27
C PRO A 10 -4.20 -25.25 58.19
N VAL A 11 -3.79 -26.53 58.19
CA VAL A 11 -2.82 -27.13 57.25
C VAL A 11 -3.09 -26.72 55.79
N ARG A 12 -4.37 -26.51 55.43
CA ARG A 12 -4.80 -25.92 54.14
C ARG A 12 -4.17 -24.57 53.79
N ARG A 13 -4.01 -23.64 54.74
CA ARG A 13 -3.37 -22.33 54.52
C ARG A 13 -1.87 -22.46 54.31
N TYR A 14 -1.20 -23.39 54.99
CA TYR A 14 0.22 -23.67 54.77
C TYR A 14 0.45 -24.31 53.39
N PHE A 15 -0.42 -25.25 53.01
CA PHE A 15 -0.40 -25.88 51.70
C PHE A 15 -0.66 -24.87 50.57
N ALA A 16 -1.65 -23.98 50.75
CA ALA A 16 -1.93 -22.90 49.80
C ALA A 16 -0.78 -21.90 49.69
N LEU A 17 -0.12 -21.56 50.81
CA LEU A 17 1.05 -20.68 50.82
C LEU A 17 2.23 -21.33 50.06
N VAL A 18 2.52 -22.61 50.32
CA VAL A 18 3.58 -23.35 49.63
C VAL A 18 3.31 -23.44 48.14
N ILE A 19 2.07 -23.76 47.73
CA ILE A 19 1.68 -23.77 46.31
C ILE A 19 1.85 -22.37 45.69
N SER A 20 1.47 -21.31 46.40
CA SER A 20 1.61 -19.93 45.91
C SER A 20 3.08 -19.53 45.74
N VAL A 21 3.95 -19.94 46.66
CA VAL A 21 5.40 -19.68 46.60
C VAL A 21 6.05 -20.48 45.48
N VAL A 22 5.70 -21.77 45.32
CA VAL A 22 6.19 -22.60 44.21
C VAL A 22 5.74 -22.04 42.87
N PHE A 23 4.48 -21.59 42.77
CA PHE A 23 3.96 -20.95 41.57
C PHE A 23 4.70 -19.64 41.28
N LEU A 24 4.92 -18.78 42.28
CA LEU A 24 5.69 -17.54 42.12
C LEU A 24 7.13 -17.82 41.68
N LEU A 25 7.80 -18.81 42.27
CA LEU A 25 9.14 -19.24 41.87
C LEU A 25 9.16 -19.75 40.43
N ALA A 26 8.17 -20.54 40.02
CA ALA A 26 8.04 -21.01 38.65
C ALA A 26 7.85 -19.85 37.66
N VAL A 27 7.03 -18.85 38.01
CA VAL A 27 6.86 -17.61 37.22
C VAL A 27 8.15 -16.81 37.13
N LEU A 28 8.89 -16.66 38.23
CA LEU A 28 10.17 -15.95 38.26
C LEU A 28 11.25 -16.67 37.45
N ILE A 29 11.32 -18.01 37.53
CA ILE A 29 12.25 -18.82 36.73
C ILE A 29 11.89 -18.73 35.24
N ALA A 30 10.61 -18.86 34.89
CA ALA A 30 10.14 -18.68 33.52
C ALA A 30 10.44 -17.27 32.99
N GLY A 31 10.24 -16.23 33.81
CA GLY A 31 10.58 -14.84 33.48
C GLY A 31 12.08 -14.63 33.28
N PHE A 32 12.91 -15.22 34.15
CA PHE A 32 14.37 -15.17 34.03
C PHE A 32 14.88 -15.87 32.75
N LEU A 33 14.34 -17.06 32.44
CA LEU A 33 14.63 -17.80 31.21
C LEU A 33 14.12 -17.07 29.97
N TYR A 34 12.98 -16.39 30.04
CA TYR A 34 12.47 -15.54 28.96
C TYR A 34 13.38 -14.34 28.69
N MET A 35 13.92 -13.71 29.73
CA MET A 35 14.82 -12.56 29.58
C MET A 35 16.23 -12.93 29.12
N ASN A 36 16.78 -14.06 29.59
CA ASN A 36 18.19 -14.40 29.44
C ASN A 36 18.46 -15.68 28.62
N GLY A 37 17.42 -16.39 28.18
CA GLY A 37 17.54 -17.62 27.41
C GLY A 37 17.70 -17.39 25.91
N PRO A 38 18.38 -18.30 25.19
CA PRO A 38 18.64 -18.15 23.75
C PRO A 38 17.41 -18.37 22.86
N ASP A 39 16.31 -18.92 23.40
CA ASP A 39 15.11 -19.22 22.62
C ASP A 39 13.83 -18.95 23.44
N ARG A 40 13.34 -17.72 23.35
CA ARG A 40 12.13 -17.23 24.05
C ARG A 40 10.88 -18.00 23.65
N TRP A 41 10.83 -18.48 22.39
CA TRP A 41 9.67 -19.15 21.84
C TRP A 41 9.46 -20.52 22.49
N LYS A 42 10.55 -21.28 22.70
CA LYS A 42 10.50 -22.57 23.40
C LYS A 42 9.98 -22.46 24.84
N VAL A 43 10.35 -21.38 25.55
CA VAL A 43 9.85 -21.12 26.92
C VAL A 43 8.35 -20.79 26.88
N ILE A 44 7.91 -19.96 25.93
CA ILE A 44 6.49 -19.59 25.77
C ILE A 44 5.63 -20.79 25.34
N SER A 45 6.13 -21.63 24.43
CA SER A 45 5.39 -22.79 23.90
C SER A 45 5.23 -23.92 24.91
N ALA A 46 6.12 -24.00 25.91
CA ALA A 46 6.03 -24.98 26.99
C ALA A 46 4.92 -24.67 28.02
N ILE A 47 4.39 -23.44 28.03
CA ILE A 47 3.30 -23.03 28.92
C ILE A 47 1.96 -23.51 28.32
N PRO A 48 1.12 -24.24 29.08
CA PRO A 48 -0.21 -24.65 28.61
C PRO A 48 -1.02 -23.49 28.04
N GLY A 49 -1.69 -23.71 26.91
CA GLY A 49 -2.45 -22.69 26.18
C GLY A 49 -3.39 -21.83 27.03
N PRO A 50 -4.21 -22.41 27.94
CA PRO A 50 -5.08 -21.62 28.83
C PRO A 50 -4.33 -20.68 29.77
N ILE A 51 -3.19 -21.12 30.33
CA ILE A 51 -2.37 -20.30 31.22
C ILE A 51 -1.70 -19.17 30.43
N ARG A 52 -1.21 -19.46 29.23
CA ARG A 52 -0.66 -18.45 28.31
C ARG A 52 -1.72 -17.40 27.95
N LYS A 53 -2.97 -17.80 27.69
CA LYS A 53 -4.08 -16.89 27.41
C LYS A 53 -4.41 -16.01 28.63
N ALA A 54 -4.53 -16.60 29.82
CA ALA A 54 -4.77 -15.85 31.05
C ALA A 54 -3.63 -14.87 31.37
N GLY A 55 -2.38 -15.30 31.21
CA GLY A 55 -1.19 -14.45 31.37
C GLY A 55 -1.18 -13.27 30.39
N LYS A 56 -1.51 -13.51 29.12
CA LYS A 56 -1.66 -12.45 28.11
C LYS A 56 -2.74 -11.44 28.50
N MET A 57 -3.90 -11.89 29.00
CA MET A 57 -4.97 -10.99 29.47
C MET A 57 -4.50 -10.13 30.64
N VAL A 58 -3.85 -10.72 31.65
CA VAL A 58 -3.32 -9.96 32.80
C VAL A 58 -2.26 -8.95 32.37
N LEU A 59 -1.31 -9.34 31.51
CA LEU A 59 -0.29 -8.44 30.98
C LEU A 59 -0.92 -7.31 30.15
N ARG A 60 -1.98 -7.58 29.39
CA ARG A 60 -2.72 -6.55 28.64
C ARG A 60 -3.33 -5.52 29.59
N GLU A 61 -4.00 -5.95 30.65
CA GLU A 61 -4.58 -5.03 31.64
C GLU A 61 -3.52 -4.22 32.39
N ILE A 62 -2.37 -4.82 32.74
CA ILE A 62 -1.24 -4.10 33.35
C ILE A 62 -0.70 -3.03 32.40
N ASN A 63 -0.49 -3.37 31.12
CA ASN A 63 -0.03 -2.41 30.10
C ASN A 63 -1.06 -1.31 29.82
N ASN A 64 -2.34 -1.58 30.04
CA ASN A 64 -3.43 -0.61 29.88
C ASN A 64 -3.67 0.23 31.14
N ALA A 65 -3.07 -0.09 32.29
CA ALA A 65 -3.27 0.64 33.55
C ALA A 65 -2.95 2.15 33.45
N PRO A 66 -1.91 2.61 32.73
CA PRO A 66 -1.65 4.05 32.54
C PRO A 66 -2.80 4.80 31.83
N TYR A 67 -3.65 4.08 31.11
CA TYR A 67 -4.73 4.65 30.31
C TYR A 67 -6.08 4.66 31.04
N ILE A 68 -6.12 4.20 32.29
CA ILE A 68 -7.39 4.02 33.03
C ILE A 68 -8.18 5.31 33.19
N LEU A 69 -7.51 6.47 33.25
CA LEU A 69 -8.14 7.78 33.36
C LEU A 69 -8.96 8.13 32.10
N TYR A 70 -8.62 7.57 30.94
CA TYR A 70 -9.36 7.77 29.69
C TYR A 70 -10.65 6.95 29.62
N ARG A 71 -10.90 6.03 30.56
CA ARG A 71 -12.18 5.31 30.66
C ARG A 71 -13.36 6.22 31.00
N PHE A 72 -13.10 7.46 31.43
CA PHE A 72 -14.13 8.41 31.83
C PHE A 72 -14.43 9.46 30.74
N GLY A 73 -15.70 9.90 30.69
CA GLY A 73 -16.21 10.88 29.74
C GLY A 73 -16.53 10.31 28.36
N SER A 74 -17.21 11.10 27.54
CA SER A 74 -17.64 10.72 26.19
C SER A 74 -16.48 10.73 25.18
N SER A 75 -16.59 9.85 24.18
CA SER A 75 -15.82 9.93 22.94
C SER A 75 -16.51 10.87 21.95
N GLU A 76 -15.73 11.49 21.06
CA GLU A 76 -16.21 12.35 19.98
C GLU A 76 -16.59 11.57 18.71
N LEU A 77 -16.34 10.25 18.69
CA LEU A 77 -16.69 9.40 17.54
C LEU A 77 -18.21 9.18 17.47
N PRO A 78 -18.77 9.03 16.25
CA PRO A 78 -20.14 8.55 16.08
C PRO A 78 -20.39 7.28 16.90
N GLN A 79 -21.53 7.24 17.57
CA GLN A 79 -21.92 6.12 18.42
C GLN A 79 -23.12 5.41 17.81
N TYR A 80 -22.92 4.15 17.46
CA TYR A 80 -23.94 3.29 16.91
C TYR A 80 -24.40 2.27 17.94
N SER A 81 -25.68 1.89 17.85
CA SER A 81 -26.18 0.71 18.53
C SER A 81 -26.78 -0.27 17.52
N LEU A 82 -26.47 -1.55 17.68
CA LEU A 82 -26.99 -2.61 16.84
C LEU A 82 -27.67 -3.66 17.72
N LYS A 83 -28.95 -3.93 17.46
CA LYS A 83 -29.73 -4.97 18.14
C LYS A 83 -29.94 -6.14 17.20
N ILE A 84 -29.34 -7.27 17.54
CA ILE A 84 -29.45 -8.55 16.82
C ILE A 84 -30.17 -9.53 17.75
N LYS A 85 -31.18 -10.25 17.26
CA LYS A 85 -31.85 -11.25 18.09
C LYS A 85 -30.83 -12.31 18.57
N PRO A 86 -30.91 -12.79 19.81
CA PRO A 86 -29.93 -13.77 20.33
C PRO A 86 -29.81 -15.04 19.47
N VAL A 87 -30.92 -15.51 18.87
CA VAL A 87 -30.92 -16.66 17.96
C VAL A 87 -30.10 -16.40 16.69
N ASP A 88 -30.25 -15.20 16.12
CA ASP A 88 -29.57 -14.78 14.89
C ASP A 88 -28.07 -14.54 15.14
N LEU A 89 -27.72 -13.94 16.28
CA LEU A 89 -26.32 -13.76 16.70
C LEU A 89 -25.64 -15.11 16.96
N ASN A 90 -26.34 -16.05 17.60
CA ASN A 90 -25.82 -17.41 17.79
C ASN A 90 -25.63 -18.13 16.46
N PHE A 91 -26.56 -17.96 15.51
CA PHE A 91 -26.39 -18.46 14.15
C PHE A 91 -25.13 -17.90 13.49
N LEU A 92 -24.95 -16.56 13.49
CA LEU A 92 -23.76 -15.92 12.92
C LEU A 92 -22.46 -16.46 13.55
N ASN A 93 -22.43 -16.64 14.88
CA ASN A 93 -21.26 -17.16 15.60
C ASN A 93 -20.93 -18.62 15.27
N ASN A 94 -21.95 -19.42 14.95
CA ASN A 94 -21.79 -20.83 14.58
C ASN A 94 -21.57 -21.03 13.08
N ASN A 95 -21.90 -20.03 12.25
CA ASN A 95 -21.75 -20.05 10.79
C ASN A 95 -20.43 -19.38 10.36
N LEU A 96 -19.32 -19.80 10.98
CA LEU A 96 -17.97 -19.33 10.66
C LEU A 96 -17.13 -20.50 10.12
N PRO A 97 -16.18 -20.24 9.19
CA PRO A 97 -15.22 -21.25 8.75
C PRO A 97 -14.32 -21.75 9.87
N GLU A 98 -13.61 -22.86 9.64
CA GLU A 98 -12.56 -23.28 10.56
C GLU A 98 -11.38 -22.30 10.55
N ILE A 99 -10.67 -22.16 11.68
CA ILE A 99 -9.50 -21.27 11.74
C ILE A 99 -8.42 -21.82 10.80
N GLY A 100 -8.07 -21.02 9.78
CA GLY A 100 -7.15 -21.40 8.72
C GLY A 100 -7.83 -21.51 7.35
N GLU A 101 -9.16 -21.56 7.32
CA GLU A 101 -9.97 -21.47 6.10
C GLU A 101 -10.40 -20.03 5.82
N GLU A 102 -10.79 -19.78 4.56
CA GLU A 102 -11.34 -18.51 4.12
C GLU A 102 -12.87 -18.49 4.18
N MET A 103 -13.43 -17.31 4.42
CA MET A 103 -14.87 -17.07 4.37
C MET A 103 -15.38 -17.00 2.92
N THR A 104 -15.78 -18.16 2.38
CA THR A 104 -16.49 -18.25 1.09
C THR A 104 -17.92 -17.73 1.17
N ASP A 105 -18.59 -17.60 0.04
CA ASP A 105 -19.94 -17.03 -0.06
C ASP A 105 -21.00 -17.80 0.77
N ASP A 106 -20.81 -19.11 0.98
CA ASP A 106 -21.70 -19.95 1.80
C ASP A 106 -21.73 -19.50 3.28
N TYR A 107 -20.66 -18.88 3.77
CA TYR A 107 -20.58 -18.35 5.13
C TYR A 107 -21.11 -16.91 5.24
N GLN A 108 -21.29 -16.20 4.12
CA GLN A 108 -21.63 -14.78 4.08
C GLN A 108 -23.14 -14.53 4.21
N VAL A 109 -23.76 -15.13 5.24
CA VAL A 109 -25.21 -15.11 5.45
C VAL A 109 -25.66 -13.90 6.27
N TYR A 110 -26.69 -13.21 5.78
CA TYR A 110 -27.31 -12.07 6.45
C TYR A 110 -28.41 -12.50 7.44
N VAL A 111 -28.50 -11.78 8.54
CA VAL A 111 -29.61 -11.85 9.50
C VAL A 111 -30.23 -10.46 9.72
N PRO A 112 -31.54 -10.37 10.02
CA PRO A 112 -32.18 -9.09 10.29
C PRO A 112 -31.73 -8.49 11.63
N ALA A 113 -31.57 -7.18 11.68
CA ALA A 113 -31.24 -6.44 12.88
C ALA A 113 -31.85 -5.02 12.87
N LYS A 114 -31.75 -4.33 14.01
CA LYS A 114 -32.08 -2.91 14.15
C LYS A 114 -30.83 -2.11 14.44
N PHE A 115 -30.55 -1.10 13.62
CA PHE A 115 -29.42 -0.19 13.80
C PHE A 115 -29.95 1.16 14.29
N PHE A 116 -29.20 1.82 15.17
CA PHE A 116 -29.59 3.10 15.76
C PHE A 116 -28.43 4.11 15.70
N PHE A 117 -28.75 5.32 15.25
CA PHE A 117 -27.82 6.45 15.20
C PHE A 117 -28.60 7.76 15.26
N ASN A 118 -28.15 8.74 16.07
CA ASN A 118 -28.78 10.06 16.21
C ASN A 118 -30.31 10.04 16.37
N ASP A 119 -30.82 9.20 17.28
CA ASP A 119 -32.26 8.99 17.54
C ASP A 119 -33.08 8.38 16.39
N GLU A 120 -32.42 7.99 15.28
CA GLU A 120 -33.05 7.27 14.18
C GLU A 120 -32.89 5.75 14.34
N GLU A 121 -33.93 5.02 13.92
CA GLU A 121 -33.95 3.55 13.87
C GLU A 121 -34.00 3.08 12.41
N TYR A 122 -33.09 2.18 12.07
CA TYR A 122 -32.97 1.60 10.74
C TYR A 122 -33.22 0.09 10.78
N ASP A 123 -34.06 -0.38 9.86
CA ASP A 123 -34.14 -1.79 9.53
C ASP A 123 -32.95 -2.18 8.67
N VAL A 124 -32.15 -3.13 9.16
CA VAL A 124 -30.91 -3.54 8.50
C VAL A 124 -30.82 -5.06 8.38
N ASP A 125 -30.01 -5.51 7.43
CA ASP A 125 -29.45 -6.85 7.42
C ASP A 125 -27.97 -6.78 7.80
N VAL A 126 -27.52 -7.64 8.71
CA VAL A 126 -26.13 -7.69 9.17
C VAL A 126 -25.53 -9.07 8.94
N ARG A 127 -24.23 -9.12 8.64
CA ARG A 127 -23.42 -10.35 8.61
C ARG A 127 -21.99 -10.08 9.04
N TYR A 128 -21.25 -11.15 9.34
CA TYR A 128 -19.79 -11.08 9.39
C TYR A 128 -19.20 -10.91 7.98
N ARG A 129 -18.02 -10.28 7.91
CA ARG A 129 -17.30 -10.05 6.65
C ARG A 129 -15.80 -10.28 6.81
N GLY A 130 -15.13 -10.40 5.66
CA GLY A 130 -13.69 -10.55 5.56
C GLY A 130 -13.27 -11.99 5.30
N ALA A 131 -12.36 -12.19 4.35
CA ALA A 131 -11.94 -13.52 3.91
C ALA A 131 -11.15 -14.24 5.00
N THR A 132 -10.18 -13.56 5.60
CA THR A 132 -9.25 -14.16 6.56
C THR A 132 -9.79 -14.16 7.99
N SER A 133 -9.27 -15.09 8.79
CA SER A 133 -9.63 -15.26 10.20
C SER A 133 -9.35 -14.02 11.07
N ALA A 134 -8.50 -13.09 10.63
CA ALA A 134 -8.26 -11.81 11.31
C ALA A 134 -9.54 -11.02 11.58
N HIS A 135 -10.53 -11.15 10.69
CA HIS A 135 -11.81 -10.46 10.82
C HIS A 135 -12.81 -11.08 11.80
N TRP A 136 -12.70 -12.38 12.08
CA TRP A 136 -13.80 -13.12 12.71
C TRP A 136 -13.38 -14.19 13.73
N ALA A 137 -12.08 -14.48 13.91
CA ALA A 137 -11.62 -15.47 14.90
C ALA A 137 -11.74 -15.01 16.36
N TYR A 138 -11.74 -13.69 16.58
CA TYR A 138 -11.73 -13.09 17.92
C TYR A 138 -13.12 -12.61 18.37
N PRO A 139 -13.33 -12.27 19.66
CA PRO A 139 -14.63 -11.83 20.16
C PRO A 139 -15.19 -10.61 19.39
N LYS A 140 -14.31 -9.67 19.06
CA LYS A 140 -14.61 -8.53 18.19
C LYS A 140 -14.50 -8.99 16.73
N LYS A 141 -15.54 -8.74 15.92
CA LYS A 141 -15.64 -9.23 14.55
C LYS A 141 -15.99 -8.11 13.59
N SER A 142 -15.48 -8.16 12.36
CA SER A 142 -15.85 -7.23 11.29
C SER A 142 -17.27 -7.51 10.79
N LEU A 143 -18.04 -6.45 10.53
CA LEU A 143 -19.45 -6.52 10.14
C LEU A 143 -19.69 -5.84 8.80
N ARG A 144 -20.67 -6.34 8.05
CA ARG A 144 -21.30 -5.60 6.95
C ARG A 144 -22.76 -5.37 7.31
N ILE A 145 -23.21 -4.13 7.23
CA ILE A 145 -24.56 -3.69 7.56
C ILE A 145 -25.18 -3.09 6.31
N ARG A 146 -26.30 -3.68 5.85
CA ARG A 146 -27.07 -3.22 4.70
C ARG A 146 -28.38 -2.61 5.16
N PHE A 147 -28.62 -1.37 4.79
CA PHE A 147 -29.84 -0.63 5.11
C PHE A 147 -30.97 -0.99 4.15
N LYS A 148 -32.18 -1.22 4.69
CA LYS A 148 -33.34 -1.66 3.91
C LYS A 148 -34.10 -0.50 3.30
N GLY A 149 -34.66 -0.73 2.11
CA GLY A 149 -35.41 0.29 1.37
C GLY A 149 -34.56 1.54 1.10
N ASP A 150 -35.20 2.69 1.12
CA ASP A 150 -34.56 3.98 0.83
C ASP A 150 -34.12 4.73 2.11
N HIS A 151 -34.20 4.07 3.27
CA HIS A 151 -33.74 4.63 4.54
C HIS A 151 -32.23 4.38 4.71
N LEU A 152 -31.42 5.22 4.06
CA LEU A 152 -29.97 5.09 3.98
C LEU A 152 -29.28 5.84 5.14
N LEU A 153 -28.15 5.34 5.61
CA LEU A 153 -27.33 6.04 6.62
C LEU A 153 -26.48 7.11 5.93
N ASN A 154 -26.83 8.39 6.08
CA ASN A 154 -26.10 9.50 5.43
C ASN A 154 -25.90 9.28 3.91
N GLY A 155 -26.93 8.74 3.24
CA GLY A 155 -26.87 8.38 1.81
C GLY A 155 -26.21 7.03 1.50
N MET A 156 -25.66 6.32 2.48
CA MET A 156 -24.97 5.05 2.29
C MET A 156 -25.93 3.86 2.40
N LYS A 157 -26.00 3.04 1.36
CA LYS A 157 -26.82 1.81 1.33
C LYS A 157 -26.26 0.69 2.19
N THR A 158 -24.94 0.59 2.24
CA THR A 158 -24.26 -0.47 2.97
C THR A 158 -22.96 0.09 3.51
N ILE A 159 -22.71 -0.16 4.78
CA ILE A 159 -21.44 0.17 5.44
C ILE A 159 -20.73 -1.12 5.86
N ASN A 160 -19.43 -1.01 5.97
CA ASN A 160 -18.58 -2.05 6.53
C ASN A 160 -17.92 -1.51 7.79
N LEU A 161 -18.03 -2.26 8.88
CA LEU A 161 -17.33 -1.99 10.11
C LEU A 161 -16.16 -2.97 10.20
N ILE A 162 -14.97 -2.49 9.90
CA ILE A 162 -13.74 -3.29 9.85
C ILE A 162 -12.95 -3.06 11.13
N LEU A 163 -12.31 -4.12 11.61
CA LEU A 163 -11.41 -4.04 12.76
C LEU A 163 -10.21 -3.15 12.41
N PRO A 164 -9.89 -2.10 13.21
CA PRO A 164 -8.77 -1.20 12.88
C PRO A 164 -7.42 -1.91 12.70
N GLU A 165 -7.16 -2.95 13.48
CA GLU A 165 -5.93 -3.75 13.39
C GLU A 165 -5.74 -4.43 12.03
N ASP A 166 -6.83 -4.70 11.32
CA ASP A 166 -6.83 -5.31 9.99
C ASP A 166 -6.64 -4.28 8.86
N ARG A 167 -6.70 -2.98 9.20
CA ARG A 167 -6.49 -1.85 8.29
C ARG A 167 -5.30 -0.98 8.68
N GLY A 168 -4.31 -1.59 9.35
CA GLY A 168 -3.09 -0.90 9.76
C GLY A 168 -3.33 0.21 10.79
N MET A 169 -4.32 0.02 11.66
CA MET A 169 -4.84 1.01 12.62
C MET A 169 -5.41 2.25 11.94
N ILE A 170 -4.55 3.23 11.62
CA ILE A 170 -4.90 4.51 10.99
C ILE A 170 -4.50 4.55 9.50
N ALA A 171 -3.71 3.57 9.04
CA ALA A 171 -3.09 3.59 7.72
C ALA A 171 -4.10 3.74 6.58
N GLU A 172 -5.17 2.95 6.59
CA GLU A 172 -6.19 3.00 5.53
C GLU A 172 -6.96 4.32 5.50
N GLU A 173 -7.23 4.93 6.67
CA GLU A 173 -7.88 6.24 6.75
C GLU A 173 -6.98 7.34 6.16
N LEU A 174 -5.68 7.28 6.45
CA LEU A 174 -4.69 8.19 5.86
C LEU A 174 -4.56 7.98 4.34
N ASN A 175 -4.58 6.73 3.87
CA ASN A 175 -4.58 6.44 2.44
C ASN A 175 -5.86 6.91 1.74
N SER A 176 -7.01 6.83 2.42
CA SER A 176 -8.28 7.36 1.91
C SER A 176 -8.26 8.90 1.83
N TYR A 177 -7.62 9.57 2.79
CA TYR A 177 -7.35 11.01 2.73
C TYR A 177 -6.44 11.37 1.53
N ARG A 178 -5.33 10.65 1.37
CA ARG A 178 -4.39 10.84 0.26
C ARG A 178 -5.05 10.62 -1.10
N ALA A 179 -5.83 9.56 -1.25
CA ALA A 179 -6.57 9.26 -2.48
C ALA A 179 -7.53 10.40 -2.87
N ARG A 180 -8.25 10.97 -1.90
CA ARG A 180 -9.14 12.13 -2.13
C ARG A 180 -8.36 13.35 -2.61
N LYS A 181 -7.20 13.61 -1.99
CA LYS A 181 -6.31 14.72 -2.39
C LYS A 181 -5.75 14.55 -3.81
N LEU A 182 -5.49 13.32 -4.22
CA LEU A 182 -5.10 12.97 -5.58
C LEU A 182 -6.29 12.92 -6.56
N GLY A 183 -7.53 13.17 -6.12
CA GLY A 183 -8.70 13.20 -7.00
C GLY A 183 -9.20 11.82 -7.45
N LEU A 184 -8.87 10.75 -6.71
CA LEU A 184 -9.45 9.43 -6.95
C LEU A 184 -10.89 9.36 -6.45
N ILE A 185 -11.64 8.37 -6.94
CA ILE A 185 -12.95 8.01 -6.41
C ILE A 185 -12.72 7.23 -5.10
N VAL A 186 -13.20 7.74 -3.97
CA VAL A 186 -12.91 7.17 -2.64
C VAL A 186 -14.19 6.88 -1.87
N PRO A 187 -14.39 5.64 -1.35
CA PRO A 187 -15.46 5.36 -0.40
C PRO A 187 -15.31 6.20 0.87
N ASP A 188 -16.41 6.78 1.35
CA ASP A 188 -16.38 7.53 2.61
C ASP A 188 -16.00 6.59 3.77
N SER A 189 -15.11 7.07 4.63
CA SER A 189 -14.62 6.33 5.78
C SER A 189 -14.48 7.21 7.01
N GLN A 190 -14.59 6.58 8.18
CA GLN A 190 -14.35 7.22 9.48
C GLN A 190 -14.22 6.19 10.60
N PHE A 191 -13.69 6.60 11.75
CA PHE A 191 -13.76 5.79 12.97
C PHE A 191 -15.08 6.02 13.71
N VAL A 192 -15.70 4.92 14.13
CA VAL A 192 -16.98 4.90 14.87
C VAL A 192 -16.86 4.01 16.08
N THR A 193 -17.80 4.14 17.03
CA THR A 193 -17.99 3.17 18.10
C THR A 193 -19.33 2.48 17.95
N ILE A 194 -19.39 1.17 18.19
CA ILE A 194 -20.63 0.39 18.12
C ILE A 194 -20.83 -0.44 19.38
N SER A 195 -22.05 -0.43 19.90
CA SER A 195 -22.54 -1.36 20.93
C SER A 195 -23.48 -2.37 20.30
N ILE A 196 -23.18 -3.66 20.43
CA ILE A 196 -24.04 -4.75 19.95
C ILE A 196 -24.81 -5.30 21.15
N ASN A 197 -26.14 -5.31 21.08
CA ASN A 197 -27.03 -5.81 22.14
C ASN A 197 -26.80 -5.19 23.54
N GLY A 198 -26.28 -3.96 23.62
CA GLY A 198 -26.01 -3.26 24.87
C GLY A 198 -24.65 -3.57 25.50
N ASP A 199 -23.78 -4.31 24.81
CA ASP A 199 -22.40 -4.56 25.25
C ASP A 199 -21.55 -3.29 25.22
N THR A 200 -20.36 -3.35 25.82
CA THR A 200 -19.39 -2.25 25.82
C THR A 200 -19.10 -1.78 24.38
N PRO A 201 -19.15 -0.46 24.09
CA PRO A 201 -18.81 0.05 22.78
C PRO A 201 -17.37 -0.31 22.36
N ALA A 202 -17.22 -0.73 21.11
CA ALA A 202 -15.92 -1.03 20.51
C ALA A 202 -15.69 -0.18 19.26
N VAL A 203 -14.42 0.13 18.97
CA VAL A 203 -14.03 1.00 17.86
C VAL A 203 -13.95 0.24 16.55
N TYR A 204 -14.53 0.77 15.49
CA TYR A 204 -14.41 0.21 14.14
C TYR A 204 -13.98 1.30 13.17
N TRP A 205 -13.30 0.90 12.11
CA TRP A 205 -13.17 1.71 10.91
C TRP A 205 -14.39 1.43 10.03
N GLU A 206 -15.28 2.41 9.93
CA GLU A 206 -16.40 2.42 9.01
C GLU A 206 -15.89 2.79 7.62
N VAL A 207 -16.32 2.02 6.60
CA VAL A 207 -16.14 2.39 5.21
C VAL A 207 -17.38 2.04 4.39
N GLU A 208 -17.79 2.97 3.54
CA GLU A 208 -18.90 2.79 2.60
C GLU A 208 -18.63 1.60 1.67
N GLN A 209 -19.64 0.75 1.49
CA GLN A 209 -19.57 -0.30 0.49
C GLN A 209 -19.86 0.27 -0.88
N THR A 210 -19.03 -0.09 -1.84
CA THR A 210 -19.23 0.33 -3.22
C THR A 210 -20.48 -0.32 -3.80
N THR A 211 -21.44 0.54 -4.11
CA THR A 211 -22.82 0.26 -4.52
C THR A 211 -23.25 1.32 -5.53
N LYS A 212 -24.44 1.17 -6.11
CA LYS A 212 -25.05 2.22 -6.93
C LYS A 212 -25.17 3.54 -6.16
N GLU A 213 -25.66 3.47 -4.92
CA GLU A 213 -25.89 4.64 -4.07
C GLU A 213 -24.59 5.37 -3.72
N PHE A 214 -23.49 4.62 -3.54
CA PHE A 214 -22.15 5.21 -3.38
C PHE A 214 -21.78 6.10 -4.57
N LEU A 215 -22.05 5.65 -5.80
CA LEU A 215 -21.74 6.41 -7.01
C LEU A 215 -22.60 7.67 -7.06
N GLU A 216 -23.91 7.54 -6.86
CA GLU A 216 -24.86 8.66 -6.89
C GLU A 216 -24.54 9.72 -5.82
N LYS A 217 -24.13 9.29 -4.62
CA LYS A 217 -23.68 10.16 -3.54
C LYS A 217 -22.41 10.94 -3.89
N ASN A 218 -21.55 10.38 -4.74
CA ASN A 218 -20.34 11.02 -5.27
C ASN A 218 -20.58 11.79 -6.57
N GLU A 219 -21.85 12.09 -6.91
CA GLU A 219 -22.25 12.78 -8.15
C GLU A 219 -21.82 12.04 -9.43
N LEU A 220 -21.58 10.73 -9.31
CA LEU A 220 -21.29 9.83 -10.42
C LEU A 220 -22.56 9.10 -10.85
N SER A 221 -22.61 8.66 -12.11
CA SER A 221 -23.74 7.84 -12.58
C SER A 221 -23.73 6.50 -11.85
N GLY A 222 -24.80 6.21 -11.12
CA GLY A 222 -25.05 4.91 -10.51
C GLY A 222 -25.51 3.84 -11.51
N ASP A 223 -26.03 4.26 -12.65
CA ASP A 223 -26.54 3.42 -13.74
C ASP A 223 -25.42 2.99 -14.70
N THR A 224 -24.35 2.43 -14.14
CA THR A 224 -23.19 1.96 -14.89
C THR A 224 -22.57 0.72 -14.24
N ASN A 225 -21.67 0.07 -14.97
CA ASN A 225 -20.94 -1.06 -14.46
C ASN A 225 -19.77 -0.61 -13.58
N MET A 226 -19.60 -1.28 -12.45
CA MET A 226 -18.41 -1.16 -11.62
C MET A 226 -17.86 -2.54 -11.30
N TYR A 227 -16.57 -2.73 -11.48
CA TYR A 227 -15.92 -4.04 -11.47
C TYR A 227 -14.93 -4.18 -10.31
N SER A 228 -14.73 -5.42 -9.88
CA SER A 228 -13.73 -5.85 -8.90
C SER A 228 -13.44 -7.32 -9.13
N GLU A 229 -12.33 -7.80 -8.58
CA GLU A 229 -11.94 -9.20 -8.57
C GLU A 229 -13.02 -10.13 -7.97
N ILE A 230 -13.08 -11.34 -8.50
CA ILE A 230 -13.50 -12.49 -7.70
C ILE A 230 -12.26 -13.06 -7.02
N TYR A 231 -12.34 -13.30 -5.71
CA TYR A 231 -11.22 -13.79 -4.90
C TYR A 231 -10.89 -15.26 -5.24
N LEU A 232 -10.22 -15.47 -6.38
CA LEU A 232 -9.82 -16.80 -6.89
C LEU A 232 -8.29 -16.97 -6.95
N TYR A 233 -7.51 -15.97 -6.51
CA TYR A 233 -6.05 -15.97 -6.65
C TYR A 233 -5.59 -16.16 -8.11
N LYS A 234 -6.33 -15.56 -9.04
CA LYS A 234 -6.04 -15.54 -10.48
C LYS A 234 -5.65 -14.14 -10.89
N ASP A 235 -4.86 -14.04 -11.97
CA ASP A 235 -4.61 -12.76 -12.60
C ASP A 235 -5.90 -12.26 -13.26
N ILE A 236 -6.52 -11.24 -12.66
CA ILE A 236 -7.81 -10.72 -13.08
C ILE A 236 -7.72 -10.10 -14.48
N PHE A 237 -6.57 -9.62 -14.91
CA PHE A 237 -6.40 -8.95 -16.20
C PHE A 237 -6.33 -9.92 -17.40
N THR A 238 -6.48 -11.23 -17.16
CA THR A 238 -6.42 -12.26 -18.23
C THR A 238 -7.79 -12.70 -18.75
N ASP A 239 -8.85 -12.60 -17.94
CA ASP A 239 -10.19 -13.08 -18.32
C ASP A 239 -11.28 -12.31 -17.56
N ILE A 240 -12.35 -11.92 -18.27
CA ILE A 240 -13.54 -11.28 -17.69
C ILE A 240 -14.20 -12.15 -16.61
N ASN A 241 -14.05 -13.47 -16.67
CA ASN A 241 -14.59 -14.41 -15.69
C ASN A 241 -13.95 -14.26 -14.30
N TYR A 242 -12.82 -13.54 -14.20
CA TYR A 242 -12.16 -13.24 -12.93
C TYR A 242 -12.62 -11.90 -12.32
N TRP A 243 -13.66 -11.30 -12.89
CA TRP A 243 -14.28 -10.09 -12.38
C TRP A 243 -15.74 -10.32 -12.01
N LYS A 244 -16.20 -9.55 -11.03
CA LYS A 244 -17.60 -9.39 -10.66
C LYS A 244 -18.01 -7.92 -10.77
N LYS A 245 -19.31 -7.69 -10.77
CA LYS A 245 -19.89 -6.35 -10.73
C LYS A 245 -20.40 -5.98 -9.34
N TYR A 246 -20.15 -4.75 -8.93
CA TYR A 246 -20.75 -4.12 -7.75
C TYR A 246 -21.94 -3.20 -8.10
N SER A 247 -21.96 -2.66 -9.31
CA SER A 247 -23.11 -1.97 -9.91
C SER A 247 -23.29 -2.43 -11.35
N VAL A 248 -24.50 -2.31 -11.87
CA VAL A 248 -24.89 -2.76 -13.22
C VAL A 248 -25.57 -1.62 -13.95
N ASN A 249 -25.24 -1.44 -15.23
CA ASN A 249 -26.02 -0.59 -16.11
C ASN A 249 -27.42 -1.21 -16.35
N PRO A 250 -28.52 -0.59 -15.88
CA PRO A 250 -29.86 -1.17 -15.97
C PRO A 250 -30.39 -1.28 -17.42
N SER A 251 -29.77 -0.58 -18.37
CA SER A 251 -30.12 -0.66 -19.79
C SER A 251 -29.45 -1.84 -20.50
N ARG A 252 -28.63 -2.63 -19.80
CA ARG A 252 -27.87 -3.76 -20.37
C ARG A 252 -28.09 -5.04 -19.56
N SER A 253 -27.67 -6.17 -20.14
CA SER A 253 -27.69 -7.46 -19.44
C SER A 253 -26.75 -7.42 -18.23
N GLU A 254 -27.14 -8.04 -17.11
CA GLU A 254 -26.27 -8.17 -15.93
C GLU A 254 -24.91 -8.81 -16.28
N ASN A 255 -24.92 -9.76 -17.22
CA ASN A 255 -23.74 -10.46 -17.72
C ASN A 255 -23.04 -9.72 -18.89
N ASP A 256 -23.37 -8.45 -19.15
CA ASP A 256 -22.66 -7.66 -20.15
C ASP A 256 -21.33 -7.11 -19.61
N PHE A 257 -20.22 -7.75 -19.95
CA PHE A 257 -18.87 -7.30 -19.61
C PHE A 257 -18.18 -6.60 -20.79
N THR A 258 -18.92 -6.06 -21.76
CA THR A 258 -18.35 -5.51 -23.00
C THR A 258 -17.27 -4.46 -22.73
N GLU A 259 -17.47 -3.52 -21.80
CA GLU A 259 -16.47 -2.49 -21.52
C GLU A 259 -15.17 -3.11 -21.00
N LEU A 260 -15.29 -4.07 -20.08
CA LEU A 260 -14.15 -4.77 -19.52
C LEU A 260 -13.46 -5.64 -20.58
N ALA A 261 -14.24 -6.32 -21.43
CA ALA A 261 -13.71 -7.13 -22.52
C ALA A 261 -12.86 -6.28 -23.49
N VAL A 262 -13.30 -5.05 -23.80
CA VAL A 262 -12.52 -4.10 -24.60
C VAL A 262 -11.22 -3.70 -23.91
N LEU A 263 -11.27 -3.40 -22.60
CA LEU A 263 -10.05 -3.10 -21.84
C LEU A 263 -9.06 -4.28 -21.85
N LEU A 264 -9.54 -5.52 -21.63
CA LEU A 264 -8.69 -6.70 -21.65
C LEU A 264 -8.17 -7.03 -23.05
N ASP A 265 -8.94 -6.77 -24.10
CA ASP A 265 -8.51 -6.93 -25.50
C ASP A 265 -7.36 -5.99 -25.82
N ILE A 266 -7.52 -4.68 -25.53
CA ILE A 266 -6.47 -3.67 -25.66
C ILE A 266 -5.25 -4.06 -24.81
N LEU A 267 -5.44 -4.57 -23.59
CA LEU A 267 -4.33 -4.94 -22.73
C LEU A 267 -3.54 -6.17 -23.20
N ASN A 268 -4.16 -7.14 -23.90
CA ASN A 268 -3.55 -8.45 -24.13
C ASN A 268 -3.22 -8.79 -25.59
N ASN A 269 -3.91 -8.19 -26.56
CA ASN A 269 -3.82 -8.59 -27.97
C ASN A 269 -2.97 -7.70 -28.89
N PRO A 270 -2.99 -6.36 -28.80
CA PRO A 270 -2.21 -5.51 -29.71
C PRO A 270 -0.71 -5.59 -29.42
N ASN A 271 0.10 -5.19 -30.41
CA ASN A 271 1.51 -4.88 -30.19
C ASN A 271 1.66 -3.57 -29.39
N ASP A 272 2.88 -3.22 -29.00
CA ASP A 272 3.10 -2.08 -28.10
C ASP A 272 2.72 -0.74 -28.75
N GLU A 273 3.05 -0.52 -30.03
CA GLU A 273 2.67 0.71 -30.76
C GLU A 273 1.15 0.92 -30.81
N GLU A 274 0.37 -0.13 -31.04
CA GLU A 274 -1.09 -0.07 -31.06
C GLU A 274 -1.66 0.09 -29.63
N PHE A 275 -1.08 -0.58 -28.64
CA PHE A 275 -1.46 -0.44 -27.24
C PHE A 275 -1.31 1.01 -26.76
N ASP A 276 -0.15 1.63 -27.00
CA ASP A 276 0.16 2.98 -26.52
C ASP A 276 -0.80 4.02 -27.11
N LYS A 277 -1.22 3.83 -28.36
CA LYS A 277 -2.20 4.70 -29.04
C LYS A 277 -3.64 4.49 -28.58
N THR A 278 -3.95 3.38 -27.92
CA THR A 278 -5.34 2.97 -27.66
C THR A 278 -5.72 2.86 -26.19
N ILE A 279 -4.78 2.63 -25.27
CA ILE A 279 -5.10 2.37 -23.86
C ILE A 279 -5.90 3.51 -23.21
N PHE A 280 -5.52 4.76 -23.45
CA PHE A 280 -6.23 5.92 -22.91
C PHE A 280 -7.52 6.28 -23.65
N ASN A 281 -7.93 5.52 -24.68
CA ASN A 281 -9.27 5.63 -25.24
C ASN A 281 -10.33 4.97 -24.35
N ILE A 282 -9.94 3.96 -23.55
CA ILE A 282 -10.84 3.22 -22.65
C ILE A 282 -10.51 3.45 -21.17
N LEU A 283 -9.31 3.93 -20.84
CA LEU A 283 -8.88 4.25 -19.48
C LEU A 283 -8.70 5.77 -19.31
N ASP A 284 -9.19 6.31 -18.22
CA ASP A 284 -8.97 7.71 -17.86
C ASP A 284 -7.52 7.90 -17.39
N GLU A 285 -6.80 8.75 -18.11
CA GLU A 285 -5.35 8.97 -17.94
C GLU A 285 -5.03 9.58 -16.57
N ASP A 286 -5.76 10.62 -16.16
CA ASP A 286 -5.56 11.25 -14.86
C ASP A 286 -5.85 10.28 -13.72
N SER A 287 -6.95 9.53 -13.80
CA SER A 287 -7.27 8.51 -12.80
C SER A 287 -6.18 7.43 -12.70
N PHE A 288 -5.56 7.04 -13.81
CA PHE A 288 -4.47 6.07 -13.82
C PHE A 288 -3.23 6.61 -13.10
N TYR A 289 -2.75 7.79 -13.48
CA TYR A 289 -1.56 8.37 -12.84
C TYR A 289 -1.78 8.64 -11.36
N ASN A 290 -2.96 9.15 -10.98
CA ASN A 290 -3.29 9.38 -9.58
C ASN A 290 -3.33 8.08 -8.77
N TRP A 291 -3.80 6.98 -9.35
CA TRP A 291 -3.83 5.66 -8.71
C TRP A 291 -2.42 5.07 -8.51
N THR A 292 -1.54 5.24 -9.50
CA THR A 292 -0.14 4.77 -9.37
C THR A 292 0.65 5.57 -8.34
N ILE A 293 0.53 6.90 -8.33
CA ILE A 293 1.14 7.78 -7.33
C ILE A 293 0.63 7.44 -5.93
N TRP A 294 -0.66 7.12 -5.80
CA TRP A 294 -1.27 6.77 -4.53
C TRP A 294 -0.64 5.54 -3.86
N TYR A 295 -0.46 4.44 -4.60
CA TYR A 295 0.18 3.25 -4.03
C TYR A 295 1.70 3.42 -3.82
N LEU A 296 2.36 4.24 -4.64
CA LEU A 296 3.79 4.56 -4.46
C LEU A 296 4.03 5.34 -3.15
N LEU A 297 3.22 6.36 -2.87
CA LEU A 297 3.31 7.12 -1.62
C LEU A 297 3.02 6.25 -0.38
N ALA A 298 2.20 5.21 -0.53
CA ALA A 298 1.92 4.26 0.54
C ALA A 298 3.02 3.20 0.74
N GLY A 299 3.94 3.06 -0.21
CA GLY A 299 4.95 2.00 -0.19
C GLY A 299 4.34 0.61 -0.31
N SER A 300 3.31 0.45 -1.13
CA SER A 300 2.51 -0.77 -1.20
C SER A 300 2.35 -1.27 -2.63
N SER A 301 2.45 -2.58 -2.81
CA SER A 301 2.18 -3.29 -4.07
C SER A 301 0.82 -4.02 -4.05
N ALA A 302 -0.02 -3.77 -3.05
CA ALA A 302 -1.29 -4.49 -2.85
C ALA A 302 -2.28 -4.36 -4.02
N GLN A 303 -2.09 -3.34 -4.87
CA GLN A 303 -2.86 -3.05 -6.07
C GLN A 303 -2.37 -3.88 -7.27
N GLY A 304 -2.38 -5.21 -7.12
CA GLY A 304 -1.71 -6.14 -8.03
C GLY A 304 -2.62 -6.86 -9.02
N SER A 305 -2.07 -7.90 -9.66
CA SER A 305 -2.75 -8.77 -10.62
C SER A 305 -3.94 -9.54 -10.04
N GLN A 306 -4.04 -9.71 -8.72
CA GLN A 306 -4.99 -10.65 -8.13
C GLN A 306 -6.14 -10.01 -7.35
N HIS A 307 -5.96 -8.81 -6.80
CA HIS A 307 -6.91 -8.23 -5.84
C HIS A 307 -6.74 -6.73 -5.65
N ASN A 308 -7.75 -6.12 -5.01
CA ASN A 308 -7.83 -4.73 -4.59
C ASN A 308 -7.93 -3.70 -5.73
N VAL A 309 -8.09 -4.15 -6.98
CA VAL A 309 -8.39 -3.27 -8.11
C VAL A 309 -9.90 -3.10 -8.26
N ARG A 310 -10.36 -1.85 -8.32
CA ARG A 310 -11.75 -1.51 -8.60
C ARG A 310 -11.85 -0.51 -9.73
N LEU A 311 -12.70 -0.82 -10.70
CA LEU A 311 -12.89 -0.02 -11.91
C LEU A 311 -14.33 0.47 -12.00
N TYR A 312 -14.50 1.78 -12.04
CA TYR A 312 -15.75 2.45 -12.38
C TYR A 312 -15.75 2.81 -13.86
N PHE A 313 -16.75 2.36 -14.63
CA PHE A 313 -16.91 2.83 -16.00
C PHE A 313 -17.75 4.10 -16.01
N ASP A 314 -17.14 5.23 -16.38
CA ASP A 314 -17.81 6.52 -16.50
C ASP A 314 -18.52 6.61 -17.86
N PRO A 315 -19.86 6.51 -17.92
CA PRO A 315 -20.59 6.51 -19.18
C PRO A 315 -20.61 7.88 -19.87
N SER A 316 -20.24 8.97 -19.18
CA SER A 316 -20.25 10.32 -19.74
C SER A 316 -19.06 10.58 -20.67
N ILE A 317 -17.94 9.92 -20.40
CA ILE A 317 -16.70 10.02 -21.19
C ILE A 317 -16.31 8.70 -21.85
N GLY A 318 -16.98 7.59 -21.50
CA GLY A 318 -16.72 6.27 -22.06
C GLY A 318 -15.41 5.64 -21.59
N LYS A 319 -14.96 5.94 -20.36
CA LYS A 319 -13.67 5.50 -19.82
C LYS A 319 -13.76 4.90 -18.42
N PHE A 320 -12.83 4.00 -18.10
CA PHE A 320 -12.63 3.50 -16.76
C PHE A 320 -11.87 4.49 -15.87
N LYS A 321 -12.29 4.59 -14.61
CA LYS A 321 -11.60 5.27 -13.53
C LYS A 321 -11.37 4.30 -12.37
N PHE A 322 -10.29 4.50 -11.64
CA PHE A 322 -9.97 3.70 -10.46
C PHE A 322 -10.74 4.18 -9.23
N VAL A 323 -11.18 3.23 -8.42
CA VAL A 323 -11.76 3.46 -7.10
C VAL A 323 -10.77 3.01 -6.04
N ALA A 324 -10.36 3.92 -5.15
CA ALA A 324 -9.40 3.63 -4.09
C ALA A 324 -9.96 2.57 -3.12
N TRP A 325 -9.20 1.50 -2.89
CA TRP A 325 -9.61 0.42 -2.00
C TRP A 325 -8.44 -0.41 -1.47
N ASP A 326 -8.42 -0.62 -0.14
CA ASP A 326 -7.63 -1.63 0.56
C ASP A 326 -6.13 -1.52 0.24
N LEU A 327 -5.54 -0.45 0.76
CA LEU A 327 -4.14 -0.12 0.56
C LEU A 327 -3.43 -0.01 1.91
N SER A 328 -2.56 -0.98 2.18
CA SER A 328 -1.65 -0.92 3.30
C SER A 328 -0.64 0.22 3.17
N ILE A 329 -0.12 0.69 4.30
CA ILE A 329 1.09 1.52 4.33
C ILE A 329 2.24 0.65 4.82
N SER A 330 3.30 0.58 4.03
CA SER A 330 4.56 -0.06 4.39
C SER A 330 5.72 0.87 4.08
N GLU A 331 6.77 0.74 4.89
CA GLU A 331 8.06 1.31 4.49
C GLU A 331 8.52 0.54 3.27
N TRP A 332 9.05 1.23 2.26
CA TRP A 332 9.74 0.57 1.17
C TRP A 332 10.85 -0.31 1.76
N TYR A 333 10.65 -1.63 1.76
CA TYR A 333 11.55 -2.56 2.45
C TYR A 333 12.77 -2.80 1.57
N TYR A 334 13.87 -2.14 1.94
CA TYR A 334 15.20 -2.29 1.37
C TYR A 334 15.67 -3.75 1.47
N TYR A 335 15.89 -4.42 0.34
CA TYR A 335 17.11 -5.22 0.23
C TYR A 335 18.18 -4.24 -0.22
N PRO A 336 19.00 -3.67 0.69
CA PRO A 336 20.19 -3.00 0.23
C PRO A 336 20.94 -4.01 -0.62
N ASP A 337 21.43 -3.58 -1.78
CA ASP A 337 22.48 -4.35 -2.41
C ASP A 337 23.66 -4.49 -1.43
N LYS A 338 24.67 -5.26 -1.80
CA LYS A 338 25.89 -5.43 -0.98
C LYS A 338 26.55 -4.10 -0.54
N TYR A 339 26.17 -2.97 -1.12
CA TYR A 339 26.77 -1.65 -0.94
C TYR A 339 25.85 -0.63 -0.25
N GLY A 340 24.58 -0.95 0.01
CA GLY A 340 23.67 -0.10 0.79
C GLY A 340 22.79 0.86 -0.02
N ALA A 341 22.76 0.76 -1.36
CA ALA A 341 21.93 1.61 -2.22
C ALA A 341 20.53 1.00 -2.44
N VAL A 342 19.49 1.86 -2.52
CA VAL A 342 18.17 1.47 -3.06
C VAL A 342 18.30 1.41 -4.56
N ASP A 343 17.86 0.31 -5.16
CA ASP A 343 17.59 0.29 -6.57
C ASP A 343 16.20 0.91 -6.83
N PRO A 344 16.11 2.12 -7.41
CA PRO A 344 14.82 2.78 -7.64
C PRO A 344 13.93 2.00 -8.60
N ARG A 345 14.51 1.10 -9.42
CA ARG A 345 13.76 0.22 -10.32
C ARG A 345 12.77 -0.65 -9.54
N LEU A 346 13.12 -1.06 -8.31
CA LEU A 346 12.26 -1.86 -7.44
C LEU A 346 11.07 -1.05 -6.89
N ILE A 347 11.15 0.28 -6.87
CA ILE A 347 10.05 1.15 -6.45
C ILE A 347 9.06 1.36 -7.60
N GLU A 348 9.54 1.36 -8.85
CA GLU A 348 8.69 1.47 -10.03
C GLU A 348 8.03 0.15 -10.45
N GLU A 349 8.48 -0.98 -9.90
CA GLU A 349 7.85 -2.28 -10.10
C GLU A 349 6.41 -2.26 -9.54
N SER A 350 5.45 -2.47 -10.43
CA SER A 350 4.04 -2.65 -10.08
C SER A 350 3.69 -4.13 -10.14
N ASP A 351 2.82 -4.59 -9.24
CA ASP A 351 2.24 -5.93 -9.33
C ASP A 351 1.03 -5.98 -10.29
N SER A 352 0.61 -4.84 -10.86
CA SER A 352 -0.51 -4.73 -11.80
C SER A 352 -0.04 -4.90 -13.25
N PRO A 353 -0.51 -5.94 -13.98
CA PRO A 353 -0.17 -6.13 -15.40
C PRO A 353 -0.53 -4.91 -16.26
N LEU A 354 -1.62 -4.23 -15.94
CA LEU A 354 -2.04 -3.00 -16.60
C LEU A 354 -1.02 -1.87 -16.38
N ALA A 355 -0.62 -1.62 -15.13
CA ALA A 355 0.36 -0.59 -14.83
C ALA A 355 1.75 -0.93 -15.40
N ILE A 356 2.16 -2.19 -15.32
CA ILE A 356 3.42 -2.66 -15.93
C ILE A 356 3.41 -2.36 -17.43
N ARG A 357 2.32 -2.66 -18.14
CA ARG A 357 2.27 -2.43 -19.60
C ARG A 357 2.27 -0.95 -19.95
N ILE A 358 1.47 -0.13 -19.26
CA ILE A 358 1.41 1.33 -19.49
C ILE A 358 2.76 1.99 -19.17
N LEU A 359 3.35 1.68 -18.02
CA LEU A 359 4.57 2.36 -17.57
C LEU A 359 5.85 1.83 -18.24
N ARG A 360 5.77 0.77 -19.06
CA ARG A 360 6.87 0.40 -19.98
C ARG A 360 7.07 1.43 -21.08
N HIS A 361 5.97 2.04 -21.53
CA HIS A 361 6.05 3.14 -22.47
C HIS A 361 6.52 4.39 -21.74
N SER A 362 7.51 5.04 -22.31
CA SER A 362 8.37 5.86 -21.50
C SER A 362 7.84 7.28 -21.31
N GLU A 363 7.18 7.89 -22.31
CA GLU A 363 6.43 9.13 -22.05
C GLU A 363 5.39 8.95 -20.95
N PHE A 364 4.76 7.78 -20.87
CA PHE A 364 3.79 7.52 -19.81
C PHE A 364 4.47 7.42 -18.43
N MET A 365 5.65 6.81 -18.37
CA MET A 365 6.46 6.78 -17.16
C MET A 365 6.92 8.17 -16.75
N ALA A 366 7.39 8.99 -17.69
CA ALA A 366 7.86 10.34 -17.45
C ALA A 366 6.73 11.24 -16.94
N GLU A 367 5.54 11.15 -17.52
CA GLU A 367 4.34 11.86 -17.04
C GLU A 367 3.99 11.46 -15.60
N ARG A 368 4.00 10.16 -15.28
CA ARG A 368 3.80 9.68 -13.90
C ARG A 368 4.84 10.28 -12.95
N ASN A 369 6.10 10.33 -13.37
CA ASN A 369 7.21 10.80 -12.55
C ASN A 369 7.21 12.32 -12.37
N GLU A 370 6.81 13.09 -13.38
CA GLU A 370 6.59 14.53 -13.27
C GLU A 370 5.48 14.83 -12.24
N ARG A 371 4.34 14.14 -12.33
CA ARG A 371 3.25 14.30 -11.36
C ARG A 371 3.66 13.89 -9.94
N LEU A 372 4.40 12.79 -9.81
CA LEU A 372 4.95 12.37 -8.52
C LEU A 372 5.90 13.43 -7.96
N TRP A 373 6.81 13.96 -8.78
CA TRP A 373 7.74 15.03 -8.41
C TRP A 373 6.99 16.29 -7.95
N GLN A 374 5.97 16.73 -8.68
CA GLN A 374 5.09 17.84 -8.27
C GLN A 374 4.46 17.61 -6.88
N TYR A 375 4.14 16.36 -6.54
CA TYR A 375 3.63 16.03 -5.22
C TYR A 375 4.72 16.08 -4.14
N VAL A 376 5.85 15.39 -4.36
CA VAL A 376 6.87 15.18 -3.32
C VAL A 376 7.85 16.35 -3.14
N GLN A 377 7.98 17.23 -4.14
CA GLN A 377 8.78 18.46 -4.00
C GLN A 377 8.10 19.51 -3.11
N ASN A 378 6.77 19.43 -2.96
CA ASN A 378 5.99 20.39 -2.19
C ASN A 378 5.87 19.95 -0.72
N GLU A 379 6.70 20.52 0.15
CA GLU A 379 6.71 20.24 1.60
C GLU A 379 5.35 20.46 2.29
N ASN A 380 4.47 21.29 1.73
CA ASN A 380 3.13 21.46 2.27
C ASN A 380 2.32 20.17 2.15
N ASN A 381 2.60 19.30 1.16
CA ASN A 381 1.93 18.03 1.03
C ASN A 381 2.28 17.08 2.19
N LEU A 382 3.55 17.00 2.55
CA LEU A 382 3.99 16.21 3.71
C LEU A 382 3.43 16.79 5.02
N ALA A 383 3.55 18.11 5.21
CA ALA A 383 3.04 18.76 6.42
C ALA A 383 1.54 18.53 6.62
N ASP A 384 0.77 18.58 5.53
CA ASP A 384 -0.67 18.31 5.50
C ASP A 384 -1.01 16.85 5.86
N GLU A 385 -0.34 15.87 5.27
CA GLU A 385 -0.54 14.45 5.59
C GLU A 385 -0.19 14.11 7.05
N LEU A 386 0.95 14.62 7.54
CA LEU A 386 1.36 14.44 8.93
C LEU A 386 0.38 15.10 9.90
N LYS A 387 -0.13 16.29 9.55
CA LYS A 387 -1.16 16.98 10.33
C LYS A 387 -2.44 16.15 10.37
N TYR A 388 -2.90 15.62 9.23
CA TYR A 388 -4.09 14.77 9.18
C TYR A 388 -3.95 13.52 10.04
N ASN A 389 -2.80 12.86 10.01
CA ASN A 389 -2.49 11.72 10.89
C ASN A 389 -2.56 12.13 12.37
N ASP A 390 -1.91 13.23 12.74
CA ASP A 390 -1.82 13.70 14.13
C ASP A 390 -3.19 14.13 14.67
N ASP A 391 -3.99 14.86 13.88
CA ASP A 391 -5.35 15.26 14.22
C ASP A 391 -6.27 14.05 14.39
N THR A 392 -6.19 13.09 13.45
CA THR A 392 -6.98 11.85 13.49
C THR A 392 -6.63 11.03 14.72
N TYR A 393 -5.35 10.91 15.07
CA TYR A 393 -4.91 10.28 16.31
C TYR A 393 -5.51 10.97 17.55
N GLN A 394 -5.47 12.30 17.63
CA GLN A 394 -6.07 13.02 18.76
C GLN A 394 -7.58 12.74 18.88
N LYS A 395 -8.29 12.71 17.75
CA LYS A 395 -9.73 12.43 17.68
C LYS A 395 -10.08 11.02 18.16
N ILE A 396 -9.31 10.00 17.76
CA ILE A 396 -9.68 8.59 17.98
C ILE A 396 -9.10 7.97 19.25
N LYS A 397 -7.94 8.46 19.74
CA LYS A 397 -7.16 7.77 20.79
C LYS A 397 -7.97 7.43 22.04
N LYS A 398 -8.86 8.33 22.47
CA LYS A 398 -9.71 8.11 23.65
C LYS A 398 -10.64 6.92 23.47
N ALA A 399 -11.30 6.82 22.31
CA ALA A 399 -12.19 5.71 22.00
C ALA A 399 -11.42 4.38 21.98
N PHE A 400 -10.22 4.39 21.37
CA PHE A 400 -9.33 3.23 21.38
C PHE A 400 -8.96 2.83 22.81
N TYR A 401 -8.64 3.78 23.69
CA TYR A 401 -8.32 3.48 25.08
C TYR A 401 -9.51 2.92 25.88
N GLN A 402 -10.74 3.29 25.50
CA GLN A 402 -11.99 2.85 26.09
C GLN A 402 -12.44 1.46 25.60
N ASP A 403 -12.06 1.06 24.39
CA ASP A 403 -12.39 -0.27 23.83
C ASP A 403 -11.69 -1.38 24.64
N THR A 404 -12.45 -2.13 25.43
CA THR A 404 -11.92 -3.26 26.22
C THR A 404 -12.04 -4.61 25.52
N ILE A 405 -12.61 -4.64 24.30
CA ILE A 405 -12.90 -5.87 23.55
C ILE A 405 -11.73 -6.21 22.60
N LYS A 406 -10.96 -5.20 22.18
CA LYS A 406 -9.77 -5.37 21.32
C LYS A 406 -8.68 -6.28 21.92
N GLU A 407 -7.97 -7.01 21.06
CA GLU A 407 -6.97 -7.99 21.48
C GLU A 407 -5.59 -7.38 21.79
N TYR A 408 -5.30 -6.18 21.30
CA TYR A 408 -4.03 -5.47 21.50
C TYR A 408 -4.08 -4.47 22.67
N THR A 409 -2.89 -4.01 23.08
CA THR A 409 -2.74 -3.00 24.15
C THR A 409 -2.88 -1.57 23.61
N ASN A 410 -3.25 -0.62 24.46
CA ASN A 410 -3.26 0.80 24.09
C ASN A 410 -1.86 1.30 23.69
N LYS A 411 -0.82 0.76 24.32
CA LYS A 411 0.57 1.03 23.95
C LYS A 411 0.87 0.58 22.51
N TYR A 412 0.43 -0.61 22.12
CA TYR A 412 0.59 -1.09 20.74
C TYR A 412 -0.10 -0.17 19.74
N PHE A 413 -1.32 0.30 20.05
CA PHE A 413 -2.01 1.28 19.21
C PHE A 413 -1.21 2.58 19.05
N ASP A 414 -0.72 3.17 20.15
CA ASP A 414 0.09 4.40 20.09
C ASP A 414 1.39 4.19 19.29
N GLU A 415 2.06 3.05 19.48
CA GLU A 415 3.28 2.69 18.75
C GLU A 415 3.00 2.46 17.26
N SER A 416 1.90 1.80 16.90
CA SER A 416 1.47 1.60 15.51
C SER A 416 1.19 2.92 14.82
N VAL A 417 0.43 3.83 15.44
CA VAL A 417 0.14 5.16 14.84
C VAL A 417 1.42 5.97 14.65
N LYS A 418 2.32 5.95 15.65
CA LYS A 418 3.63 6.61 15.52
C LYS A 418 4.47 6.00 14.40
N SER A 419 4.45 4.68 14.24
CA SER A 419 5.16 3.98 13.17
C SER A 419 4.63 4.37 11.80
N ILE A 420 3.30 4.37 11.60
CA ILE A 420 2.69 4.79 10.33
C ILE A 420 3.07 6.22 9.98
N ARG A 421 3.02 7.15 10.95
CA ARG A 421 3.46 8.52 10.76
C ARG A 421 4.91 8.61 10.27
N GLN A 422 5.82 7.84 10.87
CA GLN A 422 7.23 7.81 10.47
C GLN A 422 7.41 7.22 9.07
N ILE A 423 6.69 6.16 8.73
CA ILE A 423 6.75 5.52 7.41
C ILE A 423 6.30 6.50 6.32
N VAL A 424 5.23 7.27 6.57
CA VAL A 424 4.74 8.29 5.63
C VAL A 424 5.81 9.36 5.38
N GLU A 425 6.46 9.83 6.44
CA GLU A 425 7.56 10.78 6.33
C GLU A 425 8.73 10.19 5.52
N ASN A 426 9.17 8.97 5.87
CA ASN A 426 10.27 8.28 5.19
C ASN A 426 9.97 8.00 3.71
N ASN A 427 8.76 7.53 3.37
CA ASN A 427 8.37 7.26 2.00
C ASN A 427 8.33 8.56 1.19
N PHE A 428 7.76 9.63 1.74
CA PHE A 428 7.69 10.92 1.06
C PHE A 428 9.09 11.48 0.77
N THR A 429 9.96 11.54 1.80
CA THR A 429 11.32 12.06 1.64
C THR A 429 12.16 11.14 0.76
N GLY A 430 12.04 9.82 0.94
CA GLY A 430 12.75 8.84 0.12
C GLY A 430 12.41 8.96 -1.35
N LEU A 431 11.11 9.05 -1.70
CA LEU A 431 10.68 9.25 -3.09
C LEU A 431 11.20 10.57 -3.65
N ARG A 432 11.16 11.67 -2.88
CA ARG A 432 11.74 12.95 -3.31
C ARG A 432 13.23 12.85 -3.56
N ASP A 433 13.97 12.23 -2.67
CA ASP A 433 15.43 12.14 -2.76
C ASP A 433 15.86 11.33 -4.00
N LEU A 434 15.04 10.38 -4.46
CA LEU A 434 15.25 9.70 -5.74
C LEU A 434 15.12 10.61 -6.97
N PHE A 435 14.42 11.74 -6.89
CA PHE A 435 14.41 12.74 -7.97
C PHE A 435 15.60 13.69 -7.91
N VAL A 436 16.22 13.86 -6.74
CA VAL A 436 17.30 14.84 -6.52
C VAL A 436 18.69 14.20 -6.64
N ASN A 437 18.79 12.87 -6.48
CA ASN A 437 20.05 12.16 -6.60
C ASN A 437 20.46 11.99 -8.08
N ASP A 438 21.64 12.51 -8.41
CA ASP A 438 22.20 12.51 -9.78
C ASP A 438 23.26 11.41 -9.97
N GLU A 439 23.17 10.31 -9.20
CA GLU A 439 24.07 9.18 -9.37
C GLU A 439 23.82 8.54 -10.73
N VAL A 440 24.69 8.88 -11.67
CA VAL A 440 24.77 8.31 -13.00
C VAL A 440 26.03 7.48 -13.05
N SER A 441 25.90 6.23 -13.48
CA SER A 441 26.99 5.36 -13.88
C SER A 441 26.91 5.10 -15.38
N CYS A 442 27.96 4.56 -15.96
CA CYS A 442 28.05 4.43 -17.41
C CYS A 442 28.89 3.22 -17.80
N GLU A 443 28.47 2.52 -18.85
CA GLU A 443 29.19 1.44 -19.48
C GLU A 443 29.44 1.76 -20.95
N PHE A 444 30.63 1.41 -21.43
CA PHE A 444 31.07 1.63 -22.80
C PHE A 444 31.23 0.29 -23.49
N SER A 445 30.68 0.17 -24.69
CA SER A 445 30.93 -0.97 -25.57
C SER A 445 31.26 -0.51 -26.98
N PHE A 446 32.11 -1.26 -27.68
CA PHE A 446 32.36 -1.02 -29.10
C PHE A 446 31.24 -1.66 -29.93
N ALA A 447 30.66 -0.88 -30.82
CA ALA A 447 29.72 -1.35 -31.84
C ALA A 447 30.44 -1.34 -33.20
N GLY A 448 31.38 -2.26 -33.37
CA GLY A 448 32.25 -2.34 -34.55
C GLY A 448 33.52 -1.48 -34.45
N ASP A 449 34.25 -1.37 -35.56
CA ASP A 449 35.58 -0.72 -35.62
C ASP A 449 35.49 0.82 -35.55
N GLU A 450 34.28 1.36 -35.72
CA GLU A 450 34.04 2.78 -35.97
C GLU A 450 32.95 3.37 -35.08
N SER A 451 32.46 2.67 -34.05
CA SER A 451 31.51 3.28 -33.12
C SER A 451 31.62 2.82 -31.68
N VAL A 452 31.37 3.76 -30.77
CA VAL A 452 31.26 3.52 -29.33
C VAL A 452 29.79 3.65 -28.96
N SER A 453 29.28 2.73 -28.15
CA SER A 453 27.96 2.81 -27.52
C SER A 453 28.16 3.21 -26.06
N VAL A 454 27.34 4.14 -25.57
CA VAL A 454 27.37 4.56 -24.16
C VAL A 454 26.04 4.21 -23.51
N ASN A 455 26.10 3.32 -22.54
CA ASN A 455 24.96 2.96 -21.70
C ASN A 455 25.07 3.76 -20.40
N LEU A 456 24.14 4.65 -20.07
CA LEU A 456 24.10 5.33 -18.78
C LEU A 456 23.13 4.61 -17.85
N PHE A 457 23.43 4.44 -16.58
CA PHE A 457 22.50 3.91 -15.60
C PHE A 457 22.36 4.93 -14.49
N THR A 458 21.15 5.36 -14.22
CA THR A 458 20.86 6.28 -13.13
C THR A 458 20.00 5.61 -12.06
N ALA A 459 20.26 5.97 -10.80
CA ALA A 459 19.38 5.69 -9.69
C ALA A 459 18.36 6.85 -9.46
N SER A 460 18.14 7.71 -10.46
CA SER A 460 17.20 8.82 -10.39
C SER A 460 15.85 8.47 -11.00
N LEU A 461 14.75 8.94 -10.37
CA LEU A 461 13.42 8.94 -11.00
C LEU A 461 13.20 10.12 -11.95
N ALA A 462 14.09 11.12 -11.92
CA ALA A 462 14.01 12.29 -12.78
C ALA A 462 14.44 11.96 -14.22
N PRO A 463 13.73 12.48 -15.23
CA PRO A 463 14.25 12.49 -16.59
C PRO A 463 15.59 13.21 -16.64
N LEU A 464 16.55 12.59 -17.32
CA LEU A 464 17.91 13.10 -17.43
C LEU A 464 18.22 13.55 -18.86
N LYS A 465 19.00 14.61 -18.97
CA LYS A 465 19.48 15.17 -20.22
C LYS A 465 20.99 15.05 -20.33
N VAL A 466 21.50 14.46 -21.40
CA VAL A 466 22.95 14.43 -21.63
C VAL A 466 23.35 15.76 -22.27
N GLY A 467 24.05 16.59 -21.50
CA GLY A 467 24.48 17.92 -21.97
C GLY A 467 25.64 17.83 -22.94
N LYS A 468 26.68 17.04 -22.60
CA LYS A 468 27.85 16.79 -23.45
C LYS A 468 28.59 15.52 -23.03
N VAL A 469 29.35 14.96 -23.96
CA VAL A 469 30.28 13.84 -23.77
C VAL A 469 31.69 14.30 -24.12
N GLU A 470 32.66 14.11 -23.24
CA GLU A 470 34.06 14.44 -23.47
C GLU A 470 34.91 13.17 -23.56
N LEU A 471 35.61 13.00 -24.68
CA LEU A 471 36.62 11.96 -24.87
C LEU A 471 37.95 12.48 -24.33
N LEU A 472 38.60 11.71 -23.46
CA LEU A 472 39.88 12.09 -22.88
C LEU A 472 41.06 11.40 -23.56
N ASP A 473 42.19 12.10 -23.67
CA ASP A 473 43.47 11.51 -24.05
C ASP A 473 44.10 10.70 -22.89
N LYS A 474 45.19 9.99 -23.19
CA LYS A 474 46.00 9.25 -22.21
C LYS A 474 46.52 10.06 -21.01
N ASN A 475 46.48 11.39 -21.07
CA ASN A 475 46.88 12.30 -19.99
C ASN A 475 45.66 12.90 -19.26
N LYS A 476 44.43 12.42 -19.56
CA LYS A 476 43.15 12.93 -19.07
C LYS A 476 42.80 14.35 -19.53
N ASN A 477 43.38 14.83 -20.62
CA ASN A 477 42.96 16.08 -21.25
C ASN A 477 41.77 15.82 -22.17
N VAL A 478 40.85 16.78 -22.28
CA VAL A 478 39.75 16.71 -23.24
C VAL A 478 40.32 16.72 -24.66
N ALA A 479 40.20 15.59 -25.35
CA ALA A 479 40.57 15.43 -26.74
C ALA A 479 39.44 15.90 -27.68
N GLN A 480 38.19 15.63 -27.30
CA GLN A 480 37.01 16.01 -28.07
C GLN A 480 35.80 16.18 -27.16
N THR A 481 34.89 17.08 -27.54
CA THR A 481 33.56 17.24 -26.93
C THR A 481 32.50 16.96 -27.97
N VAL A 482 31.51 16.14 -27.61
CA VAL A 482 30.34 15.83 -28.41
C VAL A 482 29.10 16.31 -27.68
N TYR A 483 28.19 16.94 -28.43
CA TYR A 483 26.87 17.31 -27.95
C TYR A 483 25.87 16.36 -28.62
N PRO A 484 25.42 15.31 -27.91
CA PRO A 484 24.49 14.36 -28.51
C PRO A 484 23.18 15.07 -28.86
N GLU A 485 22.66 14.84 -30.07
CA GLU A 485 21.26 15.14 -30.37
C GLU A 485 20.42 14.16 -29.55
N MET A 486 19.64 14.67 -28.60
CA MET A 486 18.94 13.83 -27.64
C MET A 486 17.73 13.13 -28.26
N SER A 487 17.73 11.81 -28.18
CA SER A 487 16.55 11.00 -27.89
C SER A 487 16.71 10.45 -26.48
N VAL A 488 15.68 10.57 -25.63
CA VAL A 488 15.71 10.18 -24.22
C VAL A 488 15.54 8.66 -24.10
N ILE A 489 16.16 7.98 -23.12
CA ILE A 489 16.26 6.51 -23.11
C ILE A 489 16.07 5.88 -21.71
N SER A 490 15.56 4.63 -21.71
CA SER A 490 14.84 3.87 -20.67
C SER A 490 15.71 2.82 -20.01
N PRO A 491 15.48 2.55 -18.72
CA PRO A 491 16.14 1.50 -17.98
C PRO A 491 15.54 0.14 -18.20
N VAL A 492 14.61 -0.04 -19.12
CA VAL A 492 13.93 -1.32 -19.23
C VAL A 492 13.99 -1.73 -20.68
N VAL A 493 14.77 -2.80 -20.89
CA VAL A 493 15.01 -3.55 -22.13
C VAL A 493 16.29 -3.15 -22.89
N ALA A 494 17.34 -3.92 -22.61
CA ALA A 494 18.50 -4.06 -23.50
C ALA A 494 18.05 -4.70 -24.83
N ASN A 495 18.51 -4.11 -25.93
CA ASN A 495 18.39 -4.51 -27.34
C ASN A 495 17.17 -3.97 -28.10
N GLU A 496 17.21 -2.71 -28.54
CA GLU A 496 16.65 -2.33 -29.84
C GLU A 496 17.31 -1.05 -30.41
N THR A 497 17.31 -0.94 -31.74
CA THR A 497 18.03 0.05 -32.56
C THR A 497 17.08 1.17 -33.01
N LEU A 498 17.57 2.41 -32.95
CA LEU A 498 16.92 3.71 -33.25
C LEU A 498 15.69 3.74 -34.18
N SER A 499 14.58 4.28 -33.64
CA SER A 499 13.82 5.38 -34.24
C SER A 499 13.15 6.23 -33.14
N THR A 500 13.02 7.54 -33.41
CA THR A 500 12.65 8.70 -32.58
C THR A 500 11.55 8.59 -31.50
N ASP A 501 11.67 9.52 -30.55
CA ASP A 501 10.77 9.97 -29.47
C ASP A 501 10.83 9.18 -28.14
N TYR A 502 10.40 9.82 -27.03
CA TYR A 502 10.11 9.28 -25.68
C TYR A 502 11.13 9.40 -24.51
N PHE A 503 10.62 9.83 -23.33
CA PHE A 503 11.27 10.22 -22.04
C PHE A 503 11.32 9.12 -20.99
N ILE A 504 12.35 8.94 -20.15
CA ILE A 504 12.38 7.75 -19.26
C ILE A 504 13.04 7.93 -17.89
N ALA A 505 12.59 7.13 -16.91
CA ALA A 505 12.45 7.57 -15.53
C ALA A 505 12.99 6.63 -14.43
N SER A 506 13.95 5.72 -14.72
CA SER A 506 14.81 5.09 -13.67
C SER A 506 15.99 4.24 -14.17
N GLY A 507 16.91 4.82 -14.96
CA GLY A 507 18.08 4.13 -15.55
C GLY A 507 18.16 3.95 -17.08
N GLY A 508 19.24 3.28 -17.52
CA GLY A 508 19.55 2.95 -18.91
C GLY A 508 19.38 4.07 -19.95
N ILE A 509 20.34 4.98 -20.17
CA ILE A 509 20.40 5.76 -21.41
C ILE A 509 21.21 4.97 -22.44
N TYR A 510 20.65 4.61 -23.59
CA TYR A 510 21.38 3.91 -24.68
C TYR A 510 21.83 4.89 -25.78
N ILE A 511 22.93 5.61 -25.60
CA ILE A 511 23.41 6.51 -26.67
C ILE A 511 23.96 5.66 -27.82
N GLN A 512 23.15 5.47 -28.86
CA GLN A 512 23.52 4.71 -30.04
C GLN A 512 24.13 5.62 -31.11
N TYR A 513 25.28 5.20 -31.62
CA TYR A 513 26.08 5.76 -32.71
C TYR A 513 26.87 7.04 -32.39
N PHE A 514 28.17 6.85 -32.17
CA PHE A 514 29.17 7.83 -32.57
C PHE A 514 29.86 7.28 -33.81
N ASP A 515 29.69 7.93 -34.97
CA ASP A 515 30.45 7.57 -36.17
C ASP A 515 31.89 8.09 -35.98
N ILE A 516 32.80 7.22 -35.52
CA ILE A 516 34.22 7.53 -35.27
C ILE A 516 34.91 7.95 -36.57
N PHE A 517 34.35 7.62 -37.74
CA PHE A 517 34.96 7.89 -39.05
C PHE A 517 34.35 9.02 -39.87
N ALA A 518 33.28 9.69 -39.40
CA ALA A 518 33.00 11.06 -39.89
C ALA A 518 34.11 12.06 -39.51
N LEU A 519 35.11 11.61 -38.73
CA LEU A 519 36.27 12.32 -38.22
C LEU A 519 37.60 11.97 -38.94
N ALA A 520 37.55 11.46 -40.18
CA ALA A 520 38.74 11.04 -40.91
C ALA A 520 38.88 11.69 -42.31
N GLU A 521 38.81 13.03 -42.42
CA GLU A 521 39.40 13.70 -43.60
C GLU A 521 40.61 14.58 -43.31
N ASN A 522 41.01 14.79 -42.04
CA ASN A 522 42.34 15.33 -41.75
C ASN A 522 42.85 14.90 -40.36
N SER A 523 43.78 13.93 -40.38
CA SER A 523 44.83 13.68 -39.38
C SER A 523 44.43 13.42 -37.91
N ALA A 524 44.30 12.13 -37.56
CA ALA A 524 45.12 11.42 -36.56
C ALA A 524 44.42 10.08 -36.27
N LYS A 525 45.15 8.96 -36.35
CA LYS A 525 44.67 7.73 -35.71
C LYS A 525 44.68 7.99 -34.19
N PHE A 526 43.51 8.02 -33.57
CA PHE A 526 43.40 8.10 -32.13
C PHE A 526 43.55 6.68 -31.56
N ASP A 527 44.68 6.38 -30.94
CA ASP A 527 44.82 5.19 -30.08
C ASP A 527 44.02 5.44 -28.81
N VAL A 528 42.89 4.73 -28.65
CA VAL A 528 42.11 4.68 -27.40
C VAL A 528 42.35 3.29 -26.80
N SER A 529 42.94 3.24 -25.61
CA SER A 529 43.37 2.05 -24.88
C SER A 529 42.63 1.91 -23.54
N VAL A 530 42.66 0.73 -22.92
CA VAL A 530 42.04 0.52 -21.60
C VAL A 530 42.70 1.41 -20.56
N GLY A 531 41.90 2.31 -19.99
CA GLY A 531 42.35 3.34 -19.05
C GLY A 531 42.10 4.78 -19.54
N ASP A 532 41.72 4.95 -20.81
CA ASP A 532 41.34 6.25 -21.37
C ASP A 532 39.88 6.56 -21.00
N GLY A 533 39.69 7.62 -20.21
CA GLY A 533 38.39 7.94 -19.62
C GLY A 533 37.47 8.65 -20.60
N VAL A 534 36.16 8.40 -20.50
CA VAL A 534 35.13 9.27 -21.08
C VAL A 534 34.44 9.97 -19.94
N LYS A 535 34.18 11.27 -20.09
CA LYS A 535 33.35 12.02 -19.15
C LYS A 535 31.99 12.29 -19.78
N VAL A 536 30.95 11.89 -19.08
CA VAL A 536 29.57 12.19 -19.46
C VAL A 536 29.00 13.20 -18.49
N TYR A 537 28.45 14.29 -19.03
CA TYR A 537 27.79 15.33 -18.24
C TYR A 537 26.29 15.18 -18.43
N VAL A 538 25.59 14.99 -17.32
CA VAL A 538 24.15 14.79 -17.30
C VAL A 538 23.51 15.86 -16.43
N GLU A 539 22.42 16.43 -16.94
CA GLU A 539 21.59 17.42 -16.28
C GLU A 539 20.30 16.75 -15.81
N ASN A 540 20.00 16.88 -14.53
CA ASN A 540 18.71 16.51 -13.97
C ASN A 540 17.69 17.59 -14.34
N LEU A 541 16.66 17.21 -15.10
CA LEU A 541 15.72 18.18 -15.66
C LEU A 541 14.81 18.84 -14.61
N TYR A 542 14.65 18.23 -13.43
CA TYR A 542 13.81 18.77 -12.36
C TYR A 542 14.56 19.71 -11.43
N THR A 543 15.81 19.39 -11.10
CA THR A 543 16.61 20.19 -10.17
C THR A 543 17.56 21.16 -10.87
N GLY A 544 17.81 20.97 -12.16
CA GLY A 544 18.86 21.68 -12.90
C GLY A 544 20.28 21.34 -12.42
N GLY A 545 20.42 20.26 -11.64
CA GLY A 545 21.70 19.76 -11.16
C GLY A 545 22.50 19.16 -12.32
N GLU A 546 23.73 19.62 -12.51
CA GLU A 546 24.68 18.99 -13.43
C GLU A 546 25.61 18.06 -12.64
N SER A 547 25.65 16.78 -13.03
CA SER A 547 26.64 15.81 -12.55
C SER A 547 27.54 15.35 -13.70
N GLY A 548 28.83 15.24 -13.40
CA GLY A 548 29.81 14.65 -14.30
C GLY A 548 30.23 13.28 -13.77
N THR A 549 30.07 12.24 -14.58
CA THR A 549 30.53 10.88 -14.24
C THR A 549 31.72 10.49 -15.09
N ASP A 550 32.76 9.98 -14.42
CA ASP A 550 33.92 9.36 -15.06
C ASP A 550 33.59 7.92 -15.45
N CYS A 551 33.74 7.61 -16.73
CA CYS A 551 33.48 6.30 -17.29
C CYS A 551 34.79 5.61 -17.70
N VAL A 552 34.92 4.33 -17.38
CA VAL A 552 36.12 3.53 -17.70
C VAL A 552 35.81 2.61 -18.87
N LEU A 553 36.65 2.65 -19.92
CA LEU A 553 36.58 1.73 -21.05
C LEU A 553 36.93 0.30 -20.61
N ASN A 554 36.03 -0.66 -20.84
CA ASN A 554 36.19 -2.04 -20.35
C ASN A 554 36.91 -2.99 -21.32
N ASN A 555 37.40 -2.55 -22.49
CA ASN A 555 38.15 -3.41 -23.42
C ASN A 555 39.22 -2.63 -24.19
N GLU A 556 40.37 -3.30 -24.45
CA GLU A 556 41.45 -2.76 -25.29
C GLU A 556 41.01 -2.92 -26.76
N LEU A 557 41.18 -1.85 -27.54
CA LEU A 557 41.09 -1.89 -29.02
C LEU A 557 42.24 -2.71 -29.61
#